data_AF-A0A1M5XWP9-F1
#
_entry.id   AF-A0A1M5XWP9-F1
#
_cell.length_a   1.000
_cell.length_b   1.000
_cell.length_c   1.000
_cell.angle_alpha   90.00
_cell.angle_beta   90.00
_cell.angle_gamma   90.00
#
_symmetry.space_group_name_H-M   'P 1'
#
loop_
_entity.id
_entity.type
_entity.pdbx_description
1 polymer ?
#
loop_
_entity_poly.entity_id
_entity_poly.type
_entity_poly.pdbx_seq_one_letter_code
_entity_poly.pdbx_strand_id
1 'polypeptide(L)'
;MRKYESNKVKINEFEVTSYDDMVHPKGNIEDLRLGFIRQYLYDIESPLFEERLKTSKEKLLKELDMIDDELKPKNIGLLMFNEKPENFIQGCQLQLVHIVGLTSDEIIVQTFDGPIHENIRAVLRYMETYG
;
A
#
# COMPACT_ATOMS: atom_id res chain seq x y z
N MET A 1 43.38 -22.56 -17.65
CA MET A 1 42.05 -22.10 -18.10
C MET A 1 40.99 -22.88 -17.34
N ARG A 2 40.56 -22.40 -16.15
CA ARG A 2 39.51 -23.05 -15.35
C ARG A 2 38.16 -22.64 -15.92
N LYS A 3 37.33 -23.62 -16.27
CA LYS A 3 35.95 -23.41 -16.68
C LYS A 3 35.17 -22.90 -15.46
N TYR A 4 34.65 -21.68 -15.54
CA TYR A 4 33.59 -21.23 -14.64
C TYR A 4 32.30 -21.85 -15.15
N GLU A 5 31.83 -22.91 -14.47
CA GLU A 5 30.46 -23.36 -14.65
C GLU A 5 29.54 -22.36 -13.96
N SER A 6 28.69 -21.70 -14.77
CA SER A 6 27.64 -20.83 -14.30
C SER A 6 26.61 -21.67 -13.56
N ASN A 7 26.63 -21.62 -12.23
CA ASN A 7 25.52 -22.09 -11.41
C ASN A 7 24.30 -21.21 -11.65
N LYS A 8 23.51 -21.52 -12.67
CA LYS A 8 22.14 -21.03 -12.81
C LYS A 8 21.31 -21.71 -11.72
N VAL A 9 21.22 -21.05 -10.56
CA VAL A 9 20.23 -21.41 -9.54
C VAL A 9 18.86 -21.36 -10.22
N LYS A 10 18.15 -22.49 -10.26
CA LYS A 10 16.77 -22.53 -10.72
C LYS A 10 15.92 -21.77 -9.70
N ILE A 11 15.49 -20.58 -10.08
CA ILE A 11 14.65 -19.62 -9.33
C ILE A 11 13.24 -20.14 -8.95
N ASN A 12 12.94 -21.44 -9.07
CA ASN A 12 11.57 -21.98 -8.96
C ASN A 12 11.37 -23.04 -7.86
N GLU A 13 12.19 -23.08 -6.80
CA GLU A 13 12.01 -24.06 -5.70
C GLU A 13 11.57 -23.46 -4.36
N PHE A 14 11.38 -22.14 -4.27
CA PHE A 14 10.70 -21.51 -3.13
C PHE A 14 9.67 -20.54 -3.69
N GLU A 15 8.40 -20.79 -3.42
CA GLU A 15 7.32 -19.83 -3.68
C GLU A 15 7.56 -18.64 -2.75
N VAL A 16 8.32 -17.65 -3.21
CA VAL A 16 8.56 -16.41 -2.46
C VAL A 16 7.28 -15.61 -2.56
N THR A 17 6.41 -15.75 -1.56
CA THR A 17 5.24 -14.88 -1.38
C THR A 17 5.72 -13.43 -1.35
N SER A 18 5.10 -12.56 -2.15
CA SER A 18 5.41 -11.13 -2.14
C SER A 18 5.19 -10.58 -0.73
N TYR A 19 5.99 -9.58 -0.31
CA TYR A 19 5.80 -8.94 0.98
C TYR A 19 4.36 -8.47 1.19
N ASP A 20 3.73 -7.93 0.15
CA ASP A 20 2.34 -7.45 0.15
C ASP A 20 1.32 -8.54 0.49
N ASP A 21 1.60 -9.79 0.08
CA ASP A 21 0.75 -10.96 0.28
C ASP A 21 1.01 -11.64 1.64
N MET A 22 2.05 -11.23 2.37
CA MET A 22 2.34 -11.79 3.70
C MET A 22 1.36 -11.25 4.75
N VAL A 23 0.89 -12.12 5.62
CA VAL A 23 0.12 -11.75 6.81
C VAL A 23 1.00 -11.00 7.79
N HIS A 24 0.55 -9.83 8.24
CA HIS A 24 1.31 -9.05 9.21
C HIS A 24 1.08 -9.60 10.64
N PRO A 25 2.13 -10.01 11.37
CA PRO A 25 1.97 -10.73 12.63
C PRO A 25 1.26 -9.90 13.72
N LYS A 26 1.48 -8.59 13.72
CA LYS A 26 0.90 -7.65 14.70
C LYS A 26 -0.42 -7.02 14.27
N GLY A 27 -0.82 -7.18 13.01
CA GLY A 27 -2.03 -6.55 12.50
C GLY A 27 -3.28 -7.32 12.91
N ASN A 28 -4.40 -6.61 13.06
CA ASN A 28 -5.72 -7.17 13.31
C ASN A 28 -6.73 -6.58 12.32
N ILE A 29 -7.85 -7.25 12.09
CA ILE A 29 -8.85 -6.78 11.14
C ILE A 29 -9.35 -5.37 11.50
N GLU A 30 -9.46 -5.03 12.79
CA GLU A 30 -9.88 -3.72 13.31
C GLU A 30 -9.01 -2.57 12.80
N ASP A 31 -7.74 -2.83 12.51
CA ASP A 31 -6.78 -1.86 11.98
C ASP A 31 -7.15 -1.39 10.56
N LEU A 32 -7.97 -2.15 9.83
CA LEU A 32 -8.42 -1.81 8.48
C LEU A 32 -9.71 -0.98 8.53
N ARG A 33 -9.73 0.22 7.96
CA ARG A 33 -10.89 1.11 8.04
C ARG A 33 -11.87 0.82 6.91
N LEU A 34 -13.06 0.32 7.25
CA LEU A 34 -14.14 0.10 6.28
C LEU A 34 -14.49 1.37 5.48
N GLY A 35 -14.39 2.54 6.11
CA GLY A 35 -14.57 3.83 5.45
C GLY A 35 -13.61 4.02 4.28
N PHE A 36 -12.30 3.72 4.45
CA PHE A 36 -11.31 3.84 3.37
C PHE A 36 -11.55 2.82 2.26
N ILE A 37 -11.94 1.59 2.60
CA ILE A 37 -12.26 0.58 1.57
C ILE A 37 -13.43 1.06 0.70
N ARG A 38 -14.50 1.56 1.33
CA ARG A 38 -15.68 2.08 0.62
C ARG A 38 -15.35 3.32 -0.20
N GLN A 39 -14.58 4.25 0.37
CA GLN A 39 -14.14 5.45 -0.34
C GLN A 39 -13.29 5.07 -1.56
N TYR A 40 -12.32 4.17 -1.39
CA TYR A 40 -11.51 3.69 -2.51
C TYR A 40 -12.34 3.06 -3.63
N LEU A 41 -13.28 2.17 -3.28
CA LEU A 41 -14.19 1.56 -4.27
C LEU A 41 -15.06 2.59 -4.99
N TYR A 42 -15.51 3.63 -4.28
CA TYR A 42 -16.23 4.76 -4.88
C TYR A 42 -15.35 5.54 -5.86
N ASP A 43 -14.13 5.90 -5.43
CA ASP A 43 -13.23 6.77 -6.18
C ASP A 43 -12.74 6.15 -7.49
N ILE A 44 -12.60 4.82 -7.54
CA ILE A 44 -12.24 4.10 -8.78
C ILE A 44 -13.46 3.78 -9.65
N GLU A 45 -14.64 4.31 -9.30
CA GLU A 45 -15.93 3.99 -9.94
C GLU A 45 -16.17 2.49 -10.04
N SER A 46 -15.82 1.75 -8.98
CA SER A 46 -15.94 0.31 -8.99
C SER A 46 -17.41 -0.07 -9.16
N PRO A 47 -17.76 -0.96 -10.10
CA PRO A 47 -19.13 -1.49 -10.18
C PRO A 47 -19.53 -2.22 -8.90
N LEU A 48 -18.55 -2.62 -8.09
CA LEU A 48 -18.77 -3.24 -6.79
C LEU A 48 -19.22 -2.24 -5.72
N PHE A 49 -19.09 -0.92 -5.90
CA PHE A 49 -19.36 0.04 -4.83
C PHE A 49 -20.77 -0.13 -4.24
N GLU A 50 -21.81 -0.05 -5.09
CA GLU A 50 -23.22 -0.18 -4.67
C GLU A 50 -23.53 -1.56 -4.08
N GLU A 51 -22.99 -2.63 -4.68
CA GLU A 51 -23.16 -4.01 -4.20
C GLU A 51 -22.54 -4.22 -2.81
N ARG A 52 -21.44 -3.52 -2.51
CA ARG A 52 -20.66 -3.71 -1.29
C ARG A 52 -21.08 -2.78 -0.15
N LEU A 53 -21.99 -1.83 -0.36
CA LEU A 53 -22.53 -0.96 0.70
C LEU A 53 -23.15 -1.76 1.86
N LYS A 54 -23.74 -2.93 1.57
CA LYS A 54 -24.41 -3.79 2.56
C LYS A 54 -23.56 -4.97 3.02
N THR A 55 -22.36 -5.14 2.47
CA THR A 55 -21.47 -6.26 2.78
C THR A 55 -20.70 -6.00 4.07
N SER A 56 -20.53 -7.05 4.89
CA SER A 56 -19.70 -7.00 6.09
C SER A 56 -18.23 -6.74 5.73
N LYS A 57 -17.51 -6.03 6.60
CA LYS A 57 -16.07 -5.74 6.44
C LYS A 57 -15.23 -6.99 6.17
N GLU A 58 -15.44 -8.07 6.93
CA GLU A 58 -14.73 -9.35 6.76
C GLU A 58 -14.89 -9.92 5.36
N LYS A 59 -16.14 -10.11 4.92
CA LYS A 59 -16.43 -10.63 3.57
C LYS A 59 -15.76 -9.80 2.48
N LEU A 60 -15.82 -8.47 2.59
CA LEU A 60 -15.20 -7.57 1.62
C LEU A 60 -13.68 -7.73 1.59
N LEU A 61 -13.03 -7.81 2.75
CA LEU A 61 -11.59 -7.99 2.85
C LEU A 61 -11.12 -9.37 2.37
N LYS A 62 -11.92 -10.42 2.57
CA LYS A 62 -11.65 -11.75 1.99
C LYS A 62 -11.73 -11.73 0.47
N GLU A 63 -12.73 -11.08 -0.10
CA GLU A 63 -12.89 -10.97 -1.56
C GLU A 63 -11.81 -10.11 -2.21
N LEU A 64 -11.29 -9.11 -1.50
CA LEU A 64 -10.15 -8.30 -1.91
C LEU A 64 -8.79 -8.97 -1.62
N ASP A 65 -8.80 -10.17 -1.03
CA ASP A 65 -7.62 -10.93 -0.62
C ASP A 65 -6.66 -10.17 0.31
N MET A 66 -7.21 -9.38 1.23
CA MET A 66 -6.45 -8.52 2.15
C MET A 66 -6.35 -9.04 3.58
N ILE A 67 -7.04 -10.13 3.87
CA ILE A 67 -6.98 -10.85 5.13
C ILE A 67 -6.87 -12.35 4.85
N ASP A 68 -6.31 -13.10 5.78
CA ASP A 68 -6.33 -14.57 5.74
C ASP A 68 -7.62 -15.15 6.33
N ASP A 69 -7.65 -16.49 6.44
CA ASP A 69 -8.79 -17.21 7.01
C ASP A 69 -8.99 -16.96 8.51
N GLU A 70 -7.92 -16.58 9.23
CA GLU A 70 -7.92 -16.21 10.65
C GLU A 70 -8.25 -14.73 10.87
N LEU A 71 -8.67 -14.01 9.82
CA LEU A 71 -8.99 -12.59 9.82
C LEU A 71 -7.78 -11.68 10.13
N LYS A 72 -6.56 -12.17 9.92
CA LYS A 72 -5.33 -11.39 10.07
C LYS A 72 -5.05 -10.63 8.78
N PRO A 73 -4.73 -9.34 8.83
CA PRO A 73 -4.49 -8.54 7.65
C PRO A 73 -3.16 -8.90 7.00
N LYS A 74 -3.18 -8.93 5.67
CA LYS A 74 -1.97 -8.89 4.84
C LYS A 74 -1.39 -7.48 4.81
N ASN A 75 -0.11 -7.38 4.48
CA ASN A 75 0.60 -6.10 4.40
C ASN A 75 -0.08 -5.14 3.42
N ILE A 76 -0.59 -5.62 2.28
CA ILE A 76 -1.32 -4.78 1.33
C ILE A 76 -2.58 -4.15 1.94
N GLY A 77 -3.29 -4.89 2.79
CA GLY A 77 -4.47 -4.38 3.49
C GLY A 77 -4.10 -3.23 4.41
N LEU A 78 -3.03 -3.38 5.19
CA LEU A 78 -2.54 -2.33 6.08
C LEU A 78 -2.07 -1.10 5.29
N LEU A 79 -1.26 -1.31 4.24
CA LEU A 79 -0.78 -0.24 3.36
C LEU A 79 -1.92 0.57 2.73
N MET A 80 -2.99 -0.11 2.31
CA MET A 80 -4.12 0.51 1.64
C MET A 80 -5.12 1.12 2.60
N PHE A 81 -5.43 0.48 3.73
CA PHE A 81 -6.63 0.80 4.51
C PHE A 81 -6.42 0.98 6.01
N ASN A 82 -5.18 1.04 6.50
CA ASN A 82 -4.89 1.53 7.85
C ASN A 82 -4.72 3.06 7.87
N GLU A 83 -5.05 3.73 8.99
CA GLU A 83 -4.85 5.19 9.13
C GLU A 83 -3.38 5.59 9.22
N LYS A 84 -2.53 4.70 9.74
CA LYS A 84 -1.11 4.92 10.01
C LYS A 84 -0.28 3.67 9.67
N PRO A 85 -0.23 3.27 8.38
CA PRO A 85 0.47 2.06 7.96
C PRO A 85 1.95 2.04 8.35
N GLU A 86 2.57 3.19 8.57
CA GLU A 86 3.94 3.34 9.08
C GLU A 86 4.19 2.68 10.45
N ASN A 87 3.14 2.42 11.23
CA ASN A 87 3.23 1.67 12.49
C ASN A 87 3.45 0.15 12.28
N PHE A 88 3.15 -0.35 11.07
CA PHE A 88 3.28 -1.76 10.70
C PHE A 88 4.39 -1.96 9.67
N ILE A 89 4.45 -1.10 8.66
CA ILE A 89 5.39 -1.17 7.55
C ILE A 89 6.41 -0.05 7.72
N GLN A 90 7.61 -0.40 8.16
CA GLN A 90 8.67 0.58 8.41
C GLN A 90 9.02 1.34 7.13
N GLY A 91 9.03 2.68 7.22
CA GLY A 91 9.34 3.55 6.08
C GLY A 91 8.18 3.72 5.09
N CYS A 92 6.97 3.30 5.45
CA CYS A 92 5.75 3.57 4.67
C CYS A 92 5.42 5.07 4.71
N GLN A 93 6.03 5.82 3.79
CA GLN A 93 5.90 7.26 3.66
C GLN A 93 6.10 7.65 2.20
N LEU A 94 5.41 8.71 1.75
CA LEU A 94 5.63 9.31 0.44
C LEU A 94 6.28 10.68 0.63
N GLN A 95 7.39 10.93 -0.07
CA GLN A 95 8.06 12.23 -0.07
C GLN A 95 8.03 12.84 -1.48
N LEU A 96 7.52 14.06 -1.58
CA LEU A 96 7.62 14.89 -2.77
C LEU A 96 8.82 15.82 -2.60
N VAL A 97 9.82 15.69 -3.47
CA VAL A 97 11.04 16.50 -3.47
C VAL A 97 10.97 17.49 -4.62
N HIS A 98 10.91 18.78 -4.30
CA HIS A 98 10.96 19.88 -5.27
C HIS A 98 12.33 20.55 -5.20
N ILE A 99 13.08 20.47 -6.30
CA ILE A 99 14.39 21.09 -6.45
C ILE A 99 14.19 22.42 -7.18
N VAL A 100 14.48 23.53 -6.50
CA VAL A 100 14.32 24.89 -7.04
C VAL A 100 15.69 25.43 -7.46
N GLY A 101 15.76 25.99 -8.67
CA GLY A 101 16.98 26.62 -9.22
C GLY A 101 17.93 25.68 -9.97
N LEU A 102 18.93 26.26 -10.65
CA LEU A 102 19.91 25.53 -11.49
C LEU A 102 21.03 24.86 -10.68
N THR A 103 21.23 25.26 -9.42
CA THR A 103 22.37 24.87 -8.57
C THR A 103 21.97 24.13 -7.29
N SER A 104 20.76 23.55 -7.22
CA SER A 104 20.32 22.71 -6.08
C SER A 104 20.40 23.36 -4.69
N ASP A 105 20.46 24.70 -4.63
CA ASP A 105 20.64 25.43 -3.36
C ASP A 105 19.37 25.47 -2.50
N GLU A 106 18.20 25.20 -3.10
CA GLU A 106 16.92 25.14 -2.40
C GLU A 106 16.18 23.84 -2.74
N ILE A 107 16.04 22.96 -1.73
CA ILE A 107 15.30 21.71 -1.80
C ILE A 107 14.15 21.78 -0.82
N ILE A 108 12.93 21.66 -1.33
CA ILE A 108 11.72 21.56 -0.53
C ILE A 108 11.28 20.10 -0.51
N VAL A 109 11.19 19.51 0.68
CA VAL A 109 10.71 18.14 0.86
C VAL A 109 9.37 18.19 1.59
N GLN A 110 8.31 17.77 0.90
CA GLN A 110 7.00 17.58 1.51
C GLN A 110 6.79 16.09 1.77
N THR A 111 6.42 15.79 3.01
CA THR A 111 6.18 14.42 3.47
C THR A 111 4.68 14.15 3.61
N PHE A 112 4.24 12.95 3.24
CA PHE A 112 2.87 12.48 3.32
C PHE A 112 2.86 11.09 3.98
N ASP A 113 2.06 10.98 5.04
CA ASP A 113 1.88 9.78 5.84
C ASP A 113 0.41 9.35 5.82
N GLY A 114 0.15 8.07 6.09
CA GLY A 114 -1.17 7.47 5.99
C GLY A 114 -1.29 6.46 4.85
N PRO A 115 -2.50 6.00 4.55
CA PRO A 115 -2.73 4.97 3.54
C PRO A 115 -2.31 5.44 2.15
N ILE A 116 -1.71 4.52 1.37
CA ILE A 116 -1.00 4.88 0.13
C ILE A 116 -1.88 5.60 -0.91
N HIS A 117 -3.15 5.19 -1.04
CA HIS A 117 -4.08 5.79 -1.98
C HIS A 117 -4.43 7.25 -1.61
N GLU A 118 -4.49 7.57 -0.31
CA GLU A 118 -4.68 8.94 0.15
C GLU A 118 -3.41 9.78 -0.02
N ASN A 119 -2.23 9.19 0.21
CA ASN A 119 -0.95 9.88 -0.02
C ASN A 119 -0.81 10.28 -1.48
N ILE A 120 -1.12 9.39 -2.43
CA ILE A 120 -1.08 9.70 -3.87
C ILE A 120 -2.01 10.89 -4.18
N ARG A 121 -3.25 10.88 -3.66
CA ARG A 121 -4.17 12.01 -3.84
C ARG A 121 -3.65 13.30 -3.22
N ALA A 122 -3.07 13.23 -2.02
CA ALA A 122 -2.54 14.39 -1.34
C ALA A 122 -1.37 15.02 -2.11
N VAL A 123 -0.51 14.19 -2.70
CA VAL A 123 0.58 14.62 -3.60
C VAL A 123 0.02 15.31 -4.83
N LEU A 124 -0.95 14.69 -5.52
CA LEU A 124 -1.57 15.29 -6.71
C LEU A 124 -2.21 16.65 -6.39
N ARG A 125 -2.99 16.74 -5.31
CA ARG A 125 -3.57 18.01 -4.86
C ARG A 125 -2.51 19.05 -4.52
N TYR A 126 -1.42 18.63 -3.88
CA TYR A 126 -0.30 19.52 -3.58
C TYR A 126 0.32 20.07 -4.87
N MET A 127 0.56 19.21 -5.86
CA MET A 127 1.09 19.60 -7.16
C MET A 127 0.14 20.54 -7.92
N GLU A 128 -1.17 20.33 -7.84
CA GLU A 128 -2.15 21.23 -8.48
C GLU A 128 -2.24 22.61 -7.78
N THR A 129 -1.99 22.66 -6.48
CA THR A 129 -2.13 23.89 -5.68
C THR A 129 -0.84 24.72 -5.67
N TYR A 130 0.32 24.05 -5.66
CA TYR A 130 1.63 24.68 -5.41
C TYR A 130 2.69 24.36 -6.49
N GLY A 131 2.36 23.55 -7.49
CA GLY A 131 3.21 23.29 -8.67
C GLY A 131 2.97 24.28 -9.79
#